data_AF-A0A6L8B8Z6-F1
#
_entry.id   AF-A0A6L8B8Z6-F1
#
_cell.length_a   1.000
_cell.length_b   1.000
_cell.length_c   1.000
_cell.angle_alpha   90.00
_cell.angle_beta   90.00
_cell.angle_gamma   90.00
#
_symmetry.space_group_name_H-M   'P 1'
#
loop_
_entity.id
_entity.type
_entity.pdbx_description
1 polymer ?
#
loop_
_entity_poly.entity_id
_entity_poly.type
_entity_poly.pdbx_seq_one_letter_code
_entity_poly.pdbx_strand_id
1 'polypeptide(L)'
;MRNECILAMGVIALASVPVLAQDGWVTLFDGTNLDSWSELGGTEWTIADGVVEGSGESGHLLSNDSYSDFVLTLEFWVDSPANSGVFIRCADPEAVSPNTCYEVNIFDQREDQTYRTGGIVNFAAPDPQVDAGGQWNSYEIRAEGSRLHITLNGTVTVDMEDDTFAEGPFTLQYGSGIVRFRNVRIQPL
;
A
#
# COMPACT_ATOMS: atom_id res chain seq x y z
N MET A 1 17.60 -50.71 -47.50
CA MET A 1 16.15 -50.53 -47.31
C MET A 1 15.95 -49.34 -46.39
N ARG A 2 15.07 -48.42 -46.80
CA ARG A 2 14.94 -47.05 -46.29
C ARG A 2 14.31 -47.03 -44.90
N ASN A 3 14.89 -46.28 -43.97
CA ASN A 3 14.17 -45.82 -42.78
C ASN A 3 14.34 -44.29 -42.69
N GLU A 4 13.21 -43.62 -42.80
CA GLU A 4 13.07 -42.16 -42.83
C GLU A 4 13.07 -41.62 -41.38
N CYS A 5 13.90 -40.60 -41.11
CA CYS A 5 13.86 -39.85 -39.86
C CYS A 5 12.81 -38.75 -39.97
N ILE A 6 11.71 -38.88 -39.24
CA ILE A 6 10.74 -37.81 -39.03
C ILE A 6 11.26 -36.92 -37.90
N LEU A 7 11.54 -35.65 -38.23
CA LEU A 7 11.89 -34.61 -37.26
C LEU A 7 10.60 -34.00 -36.72
N ALA A 8 10.24 -34.30 -35.47
CA ALA A 8 9.16 -33.60 -34.77
C ALA A 8 9.72 -32.34 -34.10
N MET A 9 9.36 -31.16 -34.59
CA MET A 9 9.61 -29.90 -33.90
C MET A 9 8.61 -29.77 -32.73
N GLY A 10 9.10 -29.94 -31.50
CA GLY A 10 8.33 -29.64 -30.30
C GLY A 10 8.20 -28.13 -30.11
N VAL A 11 6.97 -27.62 -30.07
CA VAL A 11 6.67 -26.26 -29.61
C VAL A 11 6.89 -26.23 -28.10
N ILE A 12 7.90 -25.49 -27.65
CA ILE A 12 8.13 -25.21 -26.23
C ILE A 12 7.14 -24.13 -25.81
N ALA A 13 6.07 -24.51 -25.13
CA ALA A 13 5.22 -23.57 -24.41
C ALA A 13 6.04 -23.03 -23.22
N LEU A 14 6.37 -21.74 -23.26
CA LEU A 14 6.91 -21.02 -22.11
C LEU A 14 5.77 -20.85 -21.09
N ALA A 15 5.73 -21.73 -20.10
CA ALA A 15 4.92 -21.49 -18.91
C ALA A 15 5.49 -20.27 -18.19
N SER A 16 4.66 -19.24 -18.02
CA SER A 16 4.95 -18.09 -17.16
C SER A 16 5.16 -18.61 -15.74
N VAL A 17 6.38 -18.50 -15.25
CA VAL A 17 6.72 -18.84 -13.87
C VAL A 17 6.22 -17.68 -13.00
N PRO A 18 5.39 -17.92 -11.97
CA PRO A 18 5.03 -16.86 -11.04
C PRO A 18 6.31 -16.36 -10.36
N VAL A 19 6.44 -15.03 -10.26
CA VAL A 19 7.53 -14.37 -9.52
C VAL A 19 7.56 -14.95 -8.10
N LEU A 20 8.67 -15.59 -7.75
CA LEU A 20 8.88 -16.22 -6.45
C LEU A 20 8.96 -15.14 -5.37
N ALA A 21 7.99 -15.16 -4.44
CA ALA A 21 8.05 -14.48 -3.16
C ALA A 21 9.36 -14.84 -2.44
N GLN A 22 10.24 -13.85 -2.19
CA GLN A 22 11.33 -14.03 -1.22
C GLN A 22 10.71 -14.00 0.18
N ASP A 23 10.94 -15.05 0.96
CA ASP A 23 10.64 -15.12 2.40
C ASP A 23 9.17 -14.84 2.83
N GLY A 24 8.21 -15.09 1.93
CA GLY A 24 6.78 -14.86 2.19
C GLY A 24 6.30 -13.44 1.85
N TRP A 25 7.17 -12.59 1.30
CA TRP A 25 6.78 -11.27 0.82
C TRP A 25 6.13 -11.33 -0.56
N VAL A 26 4.97 -10.71 -0.68
CA VAL A 26 4.28 -10.39 -1.91
C VAL A 26 4.64 -8.96 -2.32
N THR A 27 5.10 -8.78 -3.55
CA THR A 27 5.34 -7.45 -4.11
C THR A 27 4.06 -6.96 -4.76
N LEU A 28 3.60 -5.79 -4.34
CA LEU A 28 2.37 -5.18 -4.84
C LEU A 28 2.66 -4.02 -5.77
N PHE A 29 3.80 -3.34 -5.58
CA PHE A 29 4.30 -2.36 -6.53
C PHE A 29 5.82 -2.29 -6.49
N ASP A 30 6.46 -2.63 -7.62
CA ASP A 30 7.91 -2.58 -7.82
C ASP A 30 8.36 -1.44 -8.74
N GLY A 31 7.44 -0.56 -9.15
CA GLY A 31 7.73 0.53 -10.07
C GLY A 31 7.41 0.26 -11.53
N THR A 32 6.86 -0.91 -11.89
CA THR A 32 6.69 -1.30 -13.31
C THR A 32 5.25 -1.29 -13.81
N ASN A 33 4.29 -1.72 -13.00
CA ASN A 33 2.87 -1.80 -13.37
C ASN A 33 1.97 -1.76 -12.12
N LEU A 34 0.66 -1.69 -12.33
CA LEU A 34 -0.37 -1.70 -11.29
C LEU A 34 -1.20 -2.99 -11.30
N ASP A 35 -0.64 -4.12 -11.75
CA ASP A 35 -1.40 -5.36 -11.95
C ASP A 35 -2.01 -5.92 -10.64
N SER A 36 -1.44 -5.57 -9.48
CA SER A 36 -1.95 -5.94 -8.16
C SER A 36 -3.02 -5.00 -7.61
N TRP A 37 -3.46 -4.01 -8.41
CA TRP A 37 -4.35 -2.94 -7.98
C TRP A 37 -5.56 -2.77 -8.89
N SER A 38 -6.64 -2.29 -8.29
CA SER A 38 -7.79 -1.73 -8.98
C SER A 38 -7.92 -0.25 -8.63
N GLU A 39 -8.23 0.59 -9.61
CA GLU A 39 -8.43 2.03 -9.40
C GLU A 39 -9.86 2.31 -8.91
N LEU A 40 -9.98 3.11 -7.85
CA LEU A 40 -11.24 3.63 -7.33
C LEU A 40 -11.21 5.16 -7.31
N GLY A 41 -12.27 5.81 -7.77
CA GLY A 41 -12.35 7.27 -7.85
C GLY A 41 -11.80 7.82 -9.18
N GLY A 42 -11.41 9.09 -9.18
CA GLY A 42 -11.02 9.83 -10.39
C GLY A 42 -9.55 10.18 -10.48
N THR A 43 -8.68 9.54 -9.69
CA THR A 43 -7.24 9.81 -9.72
C THR A 43 -6.62 9.30 -11.00
N GLU A 44 -5.83 10.15 -11.63
CA GLU A 44 -4.95 9.76 -12.72
C GLU A 44 -3.63 9.26 -12.15
N TRP A 45 -3.41 7.94 -12.20
CA TRP A 45 -2.19 7.30 -11.73
C TRP A 45 -1.16 7.19 -12.85
N THR A 46 0.03 7.71 -12.60
CA THR A 46 1.13 7.67 -13.57
C THR A 46 2.34 6.97 -12.97
N ILE A 47 2.99 6.10 -13.75
CA ILE A 47 4.23 5.44 -13.37
C ILE A 47 5.39 6.08 -14.13
N ALA A 48 6.38 6.57 -13.40
CA ALA A 48 7.64 7.08 -13.95
C ALA A 48 8.79 6.79 -12.97
N ASP A 49 9.95 6.39 -13.50
CA ASP A 49 11.18 6.17 -12.72
C ASP A 49 11.00 5.26 -11.48
N GLY A 50 10.15 4.24 -11.60
CA GLY A 50 9.88 3.27 -10.53
C GLY A 50 8.94 3.78 -9.43
N VAL A 51 8.26 4.89 -9.66
CA VAL A 51 7.35 5.55 -8.72
C VAL A 51 5.96 5.63 -9.33
N VAL A 52 4.92 5.44 -8.52
CA VAL A 52 3.55 5.79 -8.90
C VAL A 52 3.18 7.13 -8.27
N GLU A 53 2.69 8.07 -9.09
CA GLU A 53 2.24 9.40 -8.68
C GLU A 53 0.75 9.56 -9.03
N GLY A 54 -0.03 10.04 -8.06
CA GLY A 54 -1.44 10.39 -8.25
C GLY A 54 -1.63 11.86 -8.57
N SER A 55 -2.61 12.16 -9.43
CA SER A 55 -3.02 13.53 -9.76
C SER A 55 -4.50 13.60 -10.12
N GLY A 56 -5.04 14.81 -10.32
CA GLY A 56 -6.44 15.00 -10.71
C GLY A 56 -7.39 14.94 -9.51
N GLU A 57 -8.46 14.14 -9.62
CA GLU A 57 -9.44 13.98 -8.55
C GLU A 57 -8.97 12.97 -7.50
N SER A 58 -9.54 13.05 -6.30
CA SER A 58 -9.20 12.10 -5.24
C SER A 58 -9.66 10.68 -5.58
N GLY A 59 -8.91 9.71 -5.08
CA GLY A 59 -9.08 8.31 -5.41
C GLY A 59 -8.04 7.43 -4.74
N HIS A 60 -8.13 6.14 -5.06
CA HIS A 60 -7.39 5.08 -4.39
C HIS A 60 -6.87 4.05 -5.40
N LEU A 61 -5.69 3.52 -5.13
CA LEU A 61 -5.30 2.20 -5.60
C LEU A 61 -5.72 1.19 -4.54
N LEU A 62 -6.69 0.33 -4.85
CA LEU A 62 -7.18 -0.75 -3.99
C LEU A 62 -6.43 -2.04 -4.30
N SER A 63 -5.87 -2.72 -3.31
CA SER A 63 -5.24 -4.02 -3.51
C SER A 63 -6.27 -5.06 -3.97
N ASN A 64 -5.90 -5.91 -4.93
CA ASN A 64 -6.81 -6.95 -5.43
C ASN A 64 -7.18 -8.01 -4.39
N ASP A 65 -6.26 -8.28 -3.46
CA ASP A 65 -6.42 -9.26 -2.39
C ASP A 65 -6.73 -8.60 -1.05
N SER A 66 -7.42 -9.35 -0.18
CA SER A 66 -7.69 -9.00 1.22
C SER A 66 -6.66 -9.63 2.16
N TYR A 67 -6.36 -8.93 3.25
CA TYR A 67 -5.39 -9.35 4.25
C TYR A 67 -5.98 -9.17 5.66
N SER A 68 -5.74 -10.15 6.55
CA SER A 68 -6.07 -10.06 7.97
C SER A 68 -4.83 -9.68 8.77
N ASP A 69 -3.93 -10.64 9.00
CA ASP A 69 -2.68 -10.46 9.70
C ASP A 69 -1.52 -10.32 8.71
N PHE A 70 -0.75 -9.23 8.84
CA PHE A 70 0.30 -8.91 7.88
C PHE A 70 1.33 -7.91 8.44
N VAL A 71 2.47 -7.84 7.75
CA VAL A 71 3.37 -6.69 7.74
C VAL A 71 3.35 -6.07 6.35
N LEU A 72 2.95 -4.80 6.25
CA LEU A 72 2.95 -4.00 5.03
C LEU A 72 4.09 -3.00 5.11
N THR A 73 4.96 -2.98 4.10
CA THR A 73 6.03 -1.99 3.95
C THR A 73 5.84 -1.21 2.67
N LEU A 74 6.04 0.10 2.73
CA LEU A 74 6.06 0.96 1.56
C LEU A 74 6.91 2.19 1.79
N GLU A 75 7.32 2.81 0.70
CA GLU A 75 7.91 4.14 0.72
C GLU A 75 6.96 5.15 0.07
N PHE A 76 6.91 6.34 0.65
CA PHE A 76 6.12 7.44 0.11
C PHE A 76 6.89 8.76 0.13
N TRP A 77 6.55 9.64 -0.80
CA TRP A 77 7.02 11.02 -0.84
C TRP A 77 5.82 11.92 -1.02
N VAL A 78 5.75 12.99 -0.23
CA VAL A 78 4.69 13.99 -0.30
C VAL A 78 5.25 15.40 -0.28
N ASP A 79 4.59 16.34 -0.93
CA ASP A 79 4.86 17.76 -0.71
C ASP A 79 4.17 18.26 0.57
N SER A 80 4.52 19.46 1.03
CA SER A 80 3.98 20.00 2.30
C SER A 80 2.44 20.08 2.36
N PRO A 81 1.71 20.50 1.31
CA PRO A 81 0.25 20.57 1.36
C PRO A 81 -0.47 19.24 1.11
N ALA A 82 0.25 18.14 0.88
CA ALA A 82 -0.36 16.87 0.53
C ALA A 82 -1.32 16.36 1.60
N ASN A 83 -2.39 15.72 1.14
CA ASN A 83 -3.27 14.89 1.96
C ASN A 83 -3.40 13.52 1.27
N SER A 84 -3.12 12.48 2.03
CA SER A 84 -3.06 11.10 1.56
C SER A 84 -3.20 10.17 2.76
N GLY A 85 -3.31 8.87 2.53
CA GLY A 85 -3.35 7.86 3.57
C GLY A 85 -3.14 6.47 3.01
N VAL A 86 -2.81 5.53 3.89
CA VAL A 86 -2.78 4.10 3.62
C VAL A 86 -3.93 3.49 4.41
N PHE A 87 -4.98 3.06 3.70
CA PHE A 87 -6.16 2.48 4.35
C PHE A 87 -5.95 0.97 4.42
N ILE A 88 -6.08 0.35 5.59
CA ILE A 88 -5.91 -1.10 5.77
C ILE A 88 -7.18 -1.74 6.30
N ARG A 89 -7.34 -3.05 6.02
CA ARG A 89 -8.49 -3.86 6.47
C ARG A 89 -9.82 -3.19 6.13
N CYS A 90 -9.97 -2.75 4.88
CA CYS A 90 -11.21 -2.12 4.43
C CYS A 90 -12.37 -3.12 4.41
N ALA A 91 -13.26 -3.03 5.41
CA ALA A 91 -14.41 -3.91 5.55
C ALA A 91 -15.48 -3.68 4.47
N ASP A 92 -15.51 -2.46 3.90
CA ASP A 92 -16.31 -2.13 2.72
C ASP A 92 -15.40 -1.51 1.64
N PRO A 93 -14.89 -2.31 0.68
CA PRO A 93 -13.99 -1.83 -0.35
C PRO A 93 -14.69 -0.98 -1.43
N GLU A 94 -16.02 -0.96 -1.48
CA GLU A 94 -16.77 -0.07 -2.39
C GLU A 94 -16.95 1.33 -1.78
N ALA A 95 -16.73 1.48 -0.47
CA ALA A 95 -16.90 2.72 0.28
C ALA A 95 -15.71 3.02 1.20
N VAL A 96 -14.50 3.06 0.65
CA VAL A 96 -13.25 3.32 1.38
C VAL A 96 -13.32 4.66 2.12
N SER A 97 -13.21 4.59 3.45
CA SER A 97 -13.22 5.76 4.33
C SER A 97 -12.66 5.41 5.72
N PRO A 98 -12.39 6.40 6.59
CA PRO A 98 -11.93 6.14 7.96
C PRO A 98 -13.01 5.53 8.89
N ASN A 99 -14.22 5.32 8.37
CA ASN A 99 -15.31 4.62 9.06
C ASN A 99 -15.48 3.18 8.58
N THR A 100 -14.77 2.77 7.52
CA THR A 100 -14.87 1.44 6.90
C THR A 100 -13.51 0.75 6.80
N CYS A 101 -12.42 1.45 7.10
CA CYS A 101 -11.05 0.94 7.19
C CYS A 101 -10.30 1.66 8.33
N TYR A 102 -9.13 1.14 8.71
CA TYR A 102 -8.15 1.96 9.43
C TYR A 102 -7.34 2.79 8.44
N GLU A 103 -7.30 4.11 8.61
CA GLU A 103 -6.47 5.00 7.79
C GLU A 103 -5.18 5.37 8.53
N VAL A 104 -4.05 4.81 8.09
CA VAL A 104 -2.71 5.26 8.51
C VAL A 104 -2.37 6.52 7.72
N ASN A 105 -2.47 7.67 8.39
CA ASN A 105 -2.61 8.94 7.69
C ASN A 105 -1.30 9.49 7.14
N ILE A 106 -1.38 10.37 6.13
CA ILE A 106 -0.28 11.19 5.61
C ILE A 106 -0.82 12.62 5.44
N PHE A 107 -0.66 13.42 6.49
CA PHE A 107 -1.05 14.83 6.48
C PHE A 107 -0.31 15.63 7.58
N ASP A 108 0.75 16.34 7.18
CA ASP A 108 1.59 17.11 8.13
C ASP A 108 0.98 18.46 8.54
N GLN A 109 0.00 19.00 7.80
CA GLN A 109 -0.54 20.34 8.06
C GLN A 109 -1.75 20.31 9.00
N ARG A 110 -1.57 19.71 10.19
CA ARG A 110 -2.53 19.74 11.29
C ARG A 110 -2.04 20.63 12.42
N GLU A 111 -2.96 21.37 13.06
CA GLU A 111 -2.65 22.24 14.21
C GLU A 111 -2.26 21.43 15.46
N ASP A 112 -2.85 20.24 15.63
CA ASP A 112 -2.54 19.29 16.68
C ASP A 112 -2.11 17.93 16.08
N GLN A 113 -1.81 16.94 16.93
CA GLN A 113 -1.47 15.59 16.46
C GLN A 113 -2.68 14.79 15.93
N THR A 114 -3.91 15.27 16.15
CA THR A 114 -5.11 14.55 15.73
C THR A 114 -5.11 14.42 14.21
N TYR A 115 -5.11 13.18 13.72
CA TYR A 115 -5.08 12.85 12.29
C TYR A 115 -3.81 13.38 11.57
N ARG A 116 -2.66 13.45 12.25
CA ARG A 116 -1.38 13.70 11.58
C ARG A 116 -0.83 12.45 10.90
N THR A 117 0.13 12.67 10.03
CA THR A 117 1.03 11.63 9.49
C THR A 117 1.51 10.70 10.60
N GLY A 118 1.40 9.39 10.37
CA GLY A 118 1.83 8.35 11.30
C GLY A 118 0.78 7.98 12.36
N GLY A 119 -0.35 8.69 12.42
CA GLY A 119 -1.51 8.32 13.22
C GLY A 119 -2.47 7.40 12.48
N ILE A 120 -3.46 6.88 13.21
CA ILE A 120 -4.60 6.16 12.68
C ILE A 120 -5.86 7.02 12.88
N VAL A 121 -6.46 7.51 11.79
CA VAL A 121 -7.59 8.45 11.85
C VAL A 121 -8.77 7.84 12.62
N ASN A 122 -9.37 8.62 13.51
CA ASN A 122 -10.38 8.24 14.51
C ASN A 122 -9.91 7.38 15.70
N PHE A 123 -8.70 6.80 15.66
CA PHE A 123 -8.27 5.82 16.69
C PHE A 123 -7.07 6.29 17.52
N ALA A 124 -5.98 6.74 16.88
CA ALA A 124 -4.75 7.09 17.57
C ALA A 124 -4.01 8.24 16.87
N ALA A 125 -3.64 9.26 17.64
CA ALA A 125 -2.68 10.26 17.19
C ALA A 125 -1.26 9.67 17.24
N PRO A 126 -0.34 10.10 16.36
CA PRO A 126 1.06 9.68 16.43
C PRO A 126 1.73 10.26 17.69
N ASP A 127 2.55 9.44 18.36
CA ASP A 127 3.45 9.86 19.42
C ASP A 127 4.77 9.06 19.33
N PRO A 128 5.91 9.69 19.01
CA PRO A 128 6.11 11.14 18.81
C PRO A 128 5.62 11.64 17.46
N GLN A 129 5.55 12.98 17.31
CA GLN A 129 5.38 13.62 16.00
C GLN A 129 6.58 13.33 15.08
N VAL A 130 6.30 12.95 13.83
CA VAL A 130 7.28 12.86 12.75
C VAL A 130 6.70 13.56 11.52
N ASP A 131 7.51 14.41 10.87
CA ASP A 131 7.12 15.14 9.65
C ASP A 131 7.71 14.45 8.41
N ALA A 132 6.90 14.34 7.36
CA ALA A 132 7.19 13.57 6.14
C ALA A 132 7.39 14.43 4.88
N GLY A 133 6.93 15.69 4.88
CA GLY A 133 6.95 16.56 3.71
C GLY A 133 8.35 16.79 3.12
N GLY A 134 8.44 16.71 1.78
CA GLY A 134 9.63 17.04 1.01
C GLY A 134 10.72 15.97 0.96
N GLN A 135 10.49 14.79 1.57
CA GLN A 135 11.46 13.70 1.61
C GLN A 135 10.79 12.33 1.39
N TRP A 136 11.60 11.32 1.07
CA TRP A 136 11.13 9.94 1.02
C TRP A 136 11.05 9.41 2.45
N ASN A 137 9.93 8.78 2.76
CA ASN A 137 9.63 8.21 4.07
C ASN A 137 9.29 6.73 3.90
N SER A 138 9.50 5.95 4.95
CA SER A 138 9.12 4.53 4.99
C SER A 138 8.05 4.29 6.04
N TYR A 139 6.97 3.62 5.64
CA TYR A 139 6.07 2.98 6.57
C TYR A 139 6.38 1.48 6.68
N GLU A 140 6.34 1.00 7.92
CA GLU A 140 6.09 -0.40 8.26
C GLU A 140 4.83 -0.45 9.11
N ILE A 141 3.82 -1.17 8.63
CA ILE A 141 2.49 -1.26 9.22
C ILE A 141 2.26 -2.74 9.54
N ARG A 142 2.21 -3.07 10.83
CA ARG A 142 1.94 -4.43 11.28
C ARG A 142 0.55 -4.51 11.89
N ALA A 143 -0.25 -5.44 11.38
CA ALA A 143 -1.55 -5.78 11.90
C ALA A 143 -1.55 -7.28 12.26
N GLU A 144 -1.78 -7.62 13.52
CA GLU A 144 -1.80 -9.01 14.00
C GLU A 144 -2.88 -9.17 15.07
N GLY A 145 -3.95 -9.92 14.77
CA GLY A 145 -5.16 -9.91 15.57
C GLY A 145 -5.72 -8.50 15.70
N SER A 146 -5.95 -8.04 16.92
CA SER A 146 -6.37 -6.67 17.24
C SER A 146 -5.22 -5.66 17.32
N ARG A 147 -3.96 -6.11 17.30
CA ARG A 147 -2.84 -5.21 17.50
C ARG A 147 -2.45 -4.52 16.19
N LEU A 148 -2.40 -3.20 16.24
CA LEU A 148 -1.95 -2.32 15.17
C LEU A 148 -0.69 -1.57 15.61
N HIS A 149 0.40 -1.78 14.90
CA HIS A 149 1.71 -1.21 15.20
C HIS A 149 2.27 -0.50 13.96
N ILE A 150 2.39 0.82 14.05
CA ILE A 150 2.79 1.70 12.95
C ILE A 150 4.18 2.25 13.24
N THR A 151 5.09 2.02 12.30
CA THR A 151 6.44 2.57 12.32
C THR A 151 6.64 3.49 11.12
N LEU A 152 6.99 4.75 11.38
CA LEU A 152 7.34 5.76 10.40
C LEU A 152 8.83 6.12 10.54
N ASN A 153 9.61 5.92 9.46
CA ASN A 153 11.05 6.20 9.44
C ASN A 153 11.81 5.52 10.60
N GLY A 154 11.43 4.28 10.94
CA GLY A 154 12.03 3.52 12.05
C GLY A 154 11.58 3.95 13.45
N THR A 155 10.67 4.92 13.57
CA THR A 155 10.08 5.37 14.84
C THR A 155 8.65 4.84 14.95
N VAL A 156 8.35 4.14 16.05
CA VAL A 156 6.99 3.71 16.36
C VAL A 156 6.16 4.94 16.69
N THR A 157 5.10 5.19 15.93
CA THR A 157 4.19 6.33 16.13
C THR A 157 2.86 5.91 16.73
N VAL A 158 2.43 4.66 16.50
CA VAL A 158 1.22 4.08 17.10
C VAL A 158 1.49 2.62 17.45
N ASP A 159 1.04 2.21 18.63
CA ASP A 159 0.97 0.82 19.08
C ASP A 159 -0.31 0.68 19.91
N MET A 160 -1.34 0.05 19.33
CA MET A 160 -2.67 -0.01 19.93
C MET A 160 -3.34 -1.36 19.71
N GLU A 161 -4.41 -1.62 20.46
CA GLU A 161 -5.31 -2.76 20.30
C GLU A 161 -6.69 -2.23 19.88
N ASP A 162 -7.19 -2.68 18.73
CA ASP A 162 -8.54 -2.38 18.24
C ASP A 162 -9.00 -3.50 17.29
N ASP A 163 -10.27 -3.92 17.39
CA ASP A 163 -10.84 -5.02 16.62
C ASP A 163 -12.02 -4.60 15.73
N THR A 164 -12.18 -3.29 15.50
CA THR A 164 -13.23 -2.72 14.64
C THR A 164 -13.20 -3.31 13.23
N PHE A 165 -12.00 -3.48 12.64
CA PHE A 165 -11.82 -4.12 11.33
C PHE A 165 -10.81 -5.26 11.39
N ALA A 166 -11.24 -6.47 11.02
CA ALA A 166 -10.41 -7.68 11.15
C ALA A 166 -9.66 -8.05 9.87
N GLU A 167 -10.24 -7.78 8.71
CA GLU A 167 -9.67 -8.12 7.40
C GLU A 167 -10.22 -7.21 6.31
N GLY A 168 -9.51 -7.18 5.18
CA GLY A 168 -9.94 -6.49 3.97
C GLY A 168 -8.75 -6.14 3.09
N PRO A 169 -8.99 -5.64 1.87
CA PRO A 169 -7.92 -5.06 1.07
C PRO A 169 -7.36 -3.81 1.77
N PHE A 170 -6.25 -3.31 1.25
CA PHE A 170 -5.71 -2.02 1.64
C PHE A 170 -5.62 -1.10 0.44
N THR A 171 -5.49 0.21 0.68
CA THR A 171 -5.42 1.21 -0.38
C THR A 171 -4.29 2.20 -0.19
N LEU A 172 -3.81 2.73 -1.31
CA LEU A 172 -3.00 3.95 -1.37
C LEU A 172 -3.89 5.07 -1.88
N GLN A 173 -4.06 6.12 -1.09
CA GLN A 173 -4.88 7.26 -1.46
C GLN A 173 -4.07 8.33 -2.20
N TYR A 174 -4.68 8.99 -3.17
CA TYR A 174 -4.36 10.36 -3.54
C TYR A 174 -5.53 11.26 -3.10
N GLY A 175 -5.26 12.19 -2.19
CA GLY A 175 -6.22 13.20 -1.75
C GLY A 175 -5.98 14.53 -2.45
N SER A 176 -4.80 15.12 -2.21
CA SER A 176 -4.36 16.38 -2.80
C SER A 176 -2.84 16.54 -2.70
N GLY A 177 -2.29 17.56 -3.36
CA GLY A 177 -0.86 17.85 -3.38
C GLY A 177 -0.10 16.93 -4.34
N ILE A 178 1.17 16.70 -4.06
CA ILE A 178 1.97 15.70 -4.77
C ILE A 178 2.10 14.49 -3.85
N VAL A 179 1.66 13.33 -4.32
CA VAL A 179 1.70 12.07 -3.58
C VAL A 179 2.34 11.00 -4.45
N ARG A 180 3.37 10.36 -3.92
CA ARG A 180 4.16 9.33 -4.61
C ARG A 180 4.33 8.11 -3.73
N PHE A 181 4.25 6.93 -4.32
CA PHE A 181 4.54 5.66 -3.66
C PHE A 181 5.55 4.83 -4.45
N ARG A 182 6.33 4.02 -3.74
CA ARG A 182 7.20 2.97 -4.32
C ARG A 182 7.46 1.86 -3.32
N ASN A 183 8.05 0.76 -3.79
CA ASN A 183 8.49 -0.36 -2.96
C ASN A 183 7.38 -0.93 -2.05
N VAL A 184 6.17 -1.11 -2.58
CA VAL A 184 5.02 -1.59 -1.79
C VAL A 184 5.05 -3.11 -1.75
N ARG A 185 5.17 -3.67 -0.55
CA ARG A 185 5.24 -5.12 -0.32
C ARG A 185 4.49 -5.49 0.95
N ILE A 186 3.93 -6.68 0.96
CA ILE A 186 3.20 -7.22 2.12
C ILE A 186 3.66 -8.63 2.43
N GLN A 187 3.74 -8.97 3.71
CA GLN A 187 3.98 -10.32 4.20
C GLN A 187 2.78 -10.73 5.06
N PRO A 188 1.90 -11.60 4.56
CA PRO A 188 0.88 -12.24 5.39
C PRO A 188 1.52 -13.05 6.53
N LEU A 189 0.92 -13.03 7.72
CA LEU A 189 1.43 -13.70 8.93
C LEU A 189 0.74 -15.03 9.24
#